data_AF-A0A820FQF4-F1
#
_entry.id   AF-A0A820FQF4-F1
#
_cell.length_a   1.000
_cell.length_b   1.000
_cell.length_c   1.000
_cell.angle_alpha   90.00
_cell.angle_beta   90.00
_cell.angle_gamma   90.00
#
_symmetry.space_group_name_H-M   'P 1'
#
loop_
_entity.id
_entity.type
_entity.pdbx_description
1 polymer ?
#
loop_
_entity_poly.entity_id
_entity_poly.type
_entity_poly.pdbx_seq_one_letter_code
_entity_poly.pdbx_strand_id
1 'polypeptide(L)' 'VQLGASTIVYAALTPELDSYGGEYLEDCTISKGINPDKTVLGIAPHAADMEAVEHLWKLSAQMVSVREKNDS' A
#
# COMPACT_ATOMS: atom_id res chain seq x y z
N VAL A 1 15.42 17.84 -12.47
CA VAL A 1 15.55 16.42 -12.86
C VAL A 1 14.72 15.63 -11.87
N GLN A 2 13.60 15.04 -12.30
CA GLN A 2 12.68 14.29 -11.42
C GLN A 2 13.05 12.82 -11.48
N LEU A 3 13.38 12.24 -10.34
CA LEU A 3 13.81 10.85 -10.21
C LEU A 3 12.55 9.99 -10.06
N GLY A 4 12.11 9.31 -11.11
CA GLY A 4 10.88 8.50 -11.12
C GLY A 4 10.81 7.38 -10.07
N ALA A 5 11.92 7.11 -9.37
CA ALA A 5 12.02 6.13 -8.28
C ALA A 5 12.33 6.76 -6.92
N SER A 6 12.31 8.09 -6.77
CA SER A 6 12.70 8.76 -5.51
C SER A 6 11.91 8.27 -4.30
N THR A 7 10.59 8.09 -4.44
CA THR A 7 9.73 7.61 -3.36
C THR A 7 10.07 6.17 -2.96
N ILE A 8 10.50 5.32 -3.90
CA ILE A 8 10.93 3.95 -3.61
C ILE A 8 12.27 3.97 -2.86
N VAL A 9 13.21 4.82 -3.30
CA VAL A 9 14.52 4.97 -2.64
C VAL A 9 14.33 5.50 -1.21
N TYR A 10 13.42 6.45 -1.01
CA TYR A 10 13.01 6.93 0.31
C TYR A 10 12.42 5.80 1.16
N ALA A 11 11.43 5.06 0.64
CA ALA A 11 10.81 3.93 1.33
C ALA A 11 11.82 2.87 1.79
N ALA A 12 12.84 2.60 0.98
CA ALA A 12 13.81 1.54 1.24
C ALA A 12 14.95 1.95 2.19
N LEU A 13 15.28 3.24 2.29
CA LEU A 13 16.53 3.69 2.91
C LEU A 13 16.35 4.72 4.04
N THR A 14 15.15 5.26 4.24
CA THR A 14 14.89 6.29 5.25
C THR A 14 14.66 5.64 6.63
N PRO A 15 15.56 5.81 7.61
CA PRO A 15 15.44 5.19 8.94
C PRO A 15 14.20 5.62 9.70
N GLU A 16 13.69 6.83 9.43
CA GLU A 16 12.48 7.35 10.06
C GLU A 16 11.26 6.47 9.76
N LEU A 17 11.26 5.69 8.68
CA LEU A 17 10.18 4.78 8.32
C LEU A 17 10.25 3.41 9.01
N ASP A 18 11.33 3.09 9.73
CA ASP A 18 11.45 1.82 10.44
C ASP A 18 10.34 1.63 11.50
N SER A 19 9.76 2.74 11.98
CA SER A 19 8.63 2.74 12.92
C SER A 19 7.26 2.82 12.24
N TYR A 20 7.20 2.93 10.91
CA TYR A 20 5.97 3.14 10.13
C TYR A 20 5.76 2.01 9.12
N GLY A 21 5.20 0.90 9.61
CA GLY A 21 4.83 -0.25 8.77
C GLY A 21 3.41 -0.12 8.19
N GLY A 22 3.26 -0.40 6.89
CA GLY A 22 1.95 -0.43 6.23
C GLY A 22 1.39 0.92 5.79
N GLU A 23 2.17 2.00 5.95
CA GLU A 23 1.77 3.34 5.54
C GLU A 23 1.89 3.56 4.02
N TYR A 24 1.05 4.44 3.48
CA TYR A 24 1.12 4.84 2.08
C TYR A 24 2.10 5.99 1.90
N LEU A 25 2.96 5.94 0.88
CA LEU A 25 3.97 6.97 0.61
C LEU A 25 3.67 7.72 -0.68
N GLU A 26 3.85 9.03 -0.64
CA GLU A 26 3.69 9.93 -1.78
C GLU A 26 4.76 11.04 -1.73
N ASP A 27 5.37 11.40 -2.87
CA ASP A 27 6.40 12.44 -2.96
C ASP A 27 7.47 12.43 -1.84
N CYS A 28 8.04 11.25 -1.58
CA CYS A 28 9.03 11.03 -0.51
C CYS A 28 8.54 11.44 0.89
N THR A 29 7.26 11.29 1.18
CA THR A 29 6.67 11.50 2.49
C THR A 29 5.54 10.50 2.78
N ILE A 30 5.11 10.41 4.04
CA ILE A 30 3.92 9.64 4.42
C ILE A 30 2.68 10.39 3.95
N SER A 31 1.75 9.67 3.33
CA SER A 31 0.52 10.24 2.82
C SER A 31 -0.31 10.89 3.92
N LYS A 32 -1.06 11.94 3.56
CA LYS A 32 -1.98 12.61 4.47
C LYS A 32 -3.28 11.84 4.72
N GLY A 33 -3.41 10.63 4.17
CA GLY A 33 -4.55 9.74 4.37
C GLY A 33 -5.59 9.84 3.25
N ILE A 34 -6.83 9.48 3.57
CA ILE A 34 -7.91 9.35 2.59
C ILE A 34 -8.24 10.72 1.97
N ASN A 35 -8.27 10.76 0.63
CA ASN A 35 -8.69 11.91 -0.16
C ASN A 35 -9.79 11.47 -1.14
N PRO A 36 -11.06 11.79 -0.87
CA PRO A 36 -12.19 11.40 -1.73
C PRO A 36 -12.17 12.05 -3.12
N ASP A 37 -11.56 13.23 -3.26
CA ASP A 37 -11.63 14.08 -4.46
C ASP A 37 -10.48 13.85 -5.45
N LYS A 38 -9.80 12.70 -5.36
CA LYS A 38 -8.46 12.45 -5.92
C LYS A 38 -8.20 13.08 -7.31
N THR A 39 -7.13 13.88 -7.38
CA THR A 39 -6.55 14.34 -8.65
C THR A 39 -5.08 13.96 -8.84
N VAL A 40 -4.26 13.85 -7.77
CA VAL A 40 -2.86 13.36 -7.86
C VAL A 40 -2.37 12.66 -6.58
N LEU A 41 -2.75 13.13 -5.38
CA LEU A 41 -2.26 12.66 -4.07
C LEU A 41 -3.39 12.19 -3.12
N GLY A 42 -3.03 11.41 -2.10
CA GLY A 42 -3.90 10.84 -1.06
C GLY A 42 -4.24 9.37 -1.29
N ILE A 43 -5.00 8.77 -0.38
CA ILE A 43 -5.50 7.38 -0.46
C ILE A 43 -6.95 7.38 -0.95
N ALA A 44 -7.30 6.49 -1.88
CA ALA A 44 -8.68 6.42 -2.37
C ALA A 44 -9.53 5.68 -1.32
N PRO A 45 -10.81 6.04 -1.11
CA PRO A 45 -11.61 5.40 -0.05
C PRO A 45 -11.64 3.87 -0.15
N HIS A 46 -11.78 3.32 -1.35
CA HIS A 46 -11.79 1.87 -1.59
C HIS A 46 -10.44 1.18 -1.32
N ALA A 47 -9.33 1.92 -1.32
CA ALA A 47 -8.00 1.36 -1.06
C ALA A 47 -7.75 1.10 0.43
N ALA A 48 -8.59 1.63 1.32
CA ALA A 48 -8.54 1.42 2.76
C ALA A 48 -9.68 0.51 3.27
N ASP A 49 -10.43 -0.14 2.38
CA ASP A 49 -11.55 -1.02 2.72
C ASP A 49 -11.06 -2.42 3.12
N MET A 50 -11.19 -2.76 4.42
CA MET A 50 -10.75 -4.04 4.95
C MET A 50 -11.57 -5.23 4.45
N GLU A 51 -12.86 -5.06 4.17
CA GLU A 51 -13.71 -6.13 3.64
C GLU A 51 -13.31 -6.46 2.21
N ALA A 52 -13.03 -5.42 1.41
CA ALA A 52 -12.51 -5.58 0.05
C ALA A 52 -11.13 -6.26 0.03
N VAL A 53 -10.25 -5.96 1.00
CA VAL A 53 -8.92 -6.58 1.13
C VAL A 53 -9.01 -8.09 1.34
N GLU A 54 -9.87 -8.56 2.26
CA GLU A 54 -10.01 -9.99 2.53
C GLU A 54 -10.52 -10.75 1.30
N HIS A 55 -11.50 -10.19 0.59
CA HIS A 55 -12.02 -10.79 -0.63
C HIS A 55 -10.95 -10.81 -1.74
N LEU A 56 -10.23 -9.70 -1.93
CA LEU A 56 -9.17 -9.61 -2.93
C LEU A 56 -8.04 -10.60 -2.66
N TRP A 57 -7.66 -10.80 -1.39
CA TRP A 57 -6.65 -11.77 -1.01
C TRP A 57 -7.08 -13.21 -1.35
N LYS A 58 -8.29 -13.62 -0.94
CA LYS A 58 -8.83 -14.97 -1.23
C LYS A 58 -8.87 -15.25 -2.73
N LEU A 59 -9.35 -14.29 -3.52
CA LEU A 59 -9.41 -14.43 -4.98
C LEU A 59 -8.00 -14.56 -5.59
N SER A 60 -7.07 -13.71 -5.16
CA SER A 60 -5.69 -13.73 -5.64
C SER A 60 -5.00 -15.06 -5.33
N ALA A 61 -5.15 -15.56 -4.10
CA ALA A 61 -4.59 -16.86 -3.68
C ALA A 61 -5.13 -18.03 -4.52
N GLN A 62 -6.43 -18.02 -4.85
CA GLN A 62 -7.04 -19.01 -5.74
C GLN A 62 -6.45 -18.94 -7.16
N MET A 63 -6.25 -17.74 -7.70
CA MET A 63 -5.70 -17.55 -9.04
C MET A 63 -4.25 -18.04 -9.17
N VAL A 64 -3.43 -17.82 -8.13
CA VAL A 64 -2.01 -18.25 -8.13
C VAL A 64 -1.80 -19.66 -7.54
N SER A 65 -2.88 -20.39 -7.20
CA SER A 65 -2.84 -21.72 -6.59
C SER A 65 -2.00 -21.80 -5.29
N VAL A 66 -1.87 -20.69 -4.56
CA VAL A 66 -1.23 -20.68 -3.24
C VAL A 66 -2.27 -21.15 -2.24
N ARG A 67 -2.04 -22.30 -1.60
CA ARG A 67 -2.88 -22.77 -0.50
C ARG A 67 -2.61 -21.93 0.76
N GLU A 68 -3.69 -21.48 1.39
CA GLU A 68 -3.66 -20.81 2.69
C GLU A 68 -3.02 -21.72 3.75
N LYS A 69 -2.16 -21.16 4.60
CA LYS A 69 -1.40 -21.90 5.64
C LYS A 69 -2.23 -22.31 6.88
N ASN A 70 -3.56 -22.31 6.81
CA ASN A 70 -4.47 -22.60 7.92
C ASN A 70 -5.27 -23.91 7.77
N ASP A 71 -4.95 -24.77 6.80
CA ASP A 71 -5.48 -26.15 6.74
C ASP A 71 -4.68 -27.08 7.68
N SER A 72 -4.76 -26.88 9.00
CA SER A 72 -4.27 -27.81 10.04
C SER A 72 -5.37 -28.13 11.05
#